data_AF-A0A176QCG4-F1
#
_entry.id   AF-A0A176QCG4-F1
#
_cell.length_a   1.000
_cell.length_b   1.000
_cell.length_c   1.000
_cell.angle_alpha   90.00
_cell.angle_beta   90.00
_cell.angle_gamma   90.00
#
_symmetry.space_group_name_H-M   'P 1'
#
loop_
_entity.id
_entity.type
_entity.pdbx_description
1 polymer ?
#
loop_
_entity_poly.entity_id
_entity_poly.type
_entity_poly.pdbx_seq_one_letter_code
_entity_poly.pdbx_strand_id
1 'polypeptide(L)'
;MSTDRQPASVRVVEALARRLGGRRVERRSVLLGTAVAGSAIATNPKGYVLRPQTAYASICGPGTGPGAGWTVFCASINGGRNACPEGSFAAGWWKAADSSWCGGRYRYIVDCNARCTKCTTGCSDGICDSKCWNCSCSHGVSGSCDDRRNCCSAFRYGQCNTQIACSGGVRCRLVSCTPPYEWEACTSLSLVDNRTSEHSSDKLPQWGRISSRYFAMGEQKSYLGYSIGPVRAVGVGSGKFVRYSGGRIYQATSSASAIPVRQAVVVAMSSVGSIGTIGYPLAPEVIGASGTIQRFQKGAVTAAKGKSLYAVHGTAYSVWVAEGGSGGTLGFPSGKRQVIGTGYQQPFAKGAISQASPDLKARAVSGTHFDAWRRYGRGTGVLGMPVGAAGTLTRGHRQIFQKGETIGLAGSPAYAVYGAVRDAWKAAGGHVGSYGYPTGHVVQRSDGRHQGTFEGGTIVA
;
A
#
# COMPACT_ATOMS: atom_id res chain seq x y z
N MET A 1 58.68 -0.17 6.94
CA MET A 1 57.77 0.50 5.99
C MET A 1 56.36 -0.01 6.22
N SER A 2 55.52 0.79 6.87
CA SER A 2 54.13 0.46 7.19
C SER A 2 53.24 0.83 6.01
N THR A 3 52.54 -0.14 5.41
CA THR A 3 51.56 0.10 4.36
C THR A 3 50.19 0.35 5.00
N ASP A 4 49.82 1.62 5.07
CA ASP A 4 48.52 2.09 5.56
C ASP A 4 47.41 1.67 4.58
N ARG A 5 46.48 0.80 5.03
CA ARG A 5 45.35 0.33 4.22
C ARG A 5 44.20 1.34 4.36
N GLN A 6 43.99 2.15 3.32
CA GLN A 6 42.85 3.06 3.28
C GLN A 6 41.49 2.32 3.36
N PRO A 7 40.50 2.88 4.08
CA PRO A 7 39.19 2.27 4.26
C PRO A 7 38.42 2.13 2.93
N ALA A 8 37.63 1.07 2.81
CA ALA A 8 36.91 0.69 1.59
C ALA A 8 36.01 1.82 1.02
N SER A 9 35.52 2.71 1.88
CA SER A 9 34.76 3.90 1.48
C SER A 9 35.58 4.88 0.62
N VAL A 10 36.88 4.99 0.86
CA VAL A 10 37.78 5.88 0.12
C VAL A 10 38.09 5.30 -1.28
N ARG A 11 38.31 3.99 -1.37
CA ARG A 11 38.56 3.30 -2.64
C ARG A 11 37.35 3.35 -3.59
N VAL A 12 36.14 3.25 -3.05
CA VAL A 12 34.90 3.38 -3.84
C VAL A 12 34.70 4.81 -4.35
N VAL A 13 35.00 5.82 -3.53
CA VAL A 13 34.92 7.24 -3.93
C VAL A 13 35.95 7.57 -5.03
N GLU A 14 37.19 7.06 -4.93
CA GLU A 14 38.20 7.28 -5.96
C GLU A 14 37.93 6.54 -7.27
N ALA A 15 37.32 5.34 -7.20
CA ALA A 15 36.92 4.59 -8.40
C ALA A 15 35.78 5.31 -9.15
N LEU A 16 34.84 5.92 -8.43
CA LEU A 16 33.78 6.75 -9.00
C LEU A 16 34.28 8.08 -9.55
N ALA A 17 35.25 8.73 -8.88
CA ALA A 17 35.86 9.97 -9.36
C ALA A 17 36.66 9.77 -10.66
N ARG A 18 37.35 8.62 -10.81
CA ARG A 18 38.07 8.25 -12.04
C ARG A 18 37.14 7.97 -13.21
N ARG A 19 35.94 7.44 -12.97
CA ARG A 19 34.94 7.14 -14.01
C ARG A 19 34.19 8.37 -14.53
N LEU A 20 34.25 9.50 -13.82
CA LEU A 20 33.51 10.73 -14.14
C LEU A 20 34.38 11.85 -14.75
N GLY A 21 35.61 11.54 -15.18
CA GLY A 21 36.42 12.43 -16.00
C GLY A 21 36.64 13.82 -15.39
N GLY A 22 37.53 13.91 -14.39
CA GLY A 22 38.28 15.13 -14.06
C GLY A 22 37.52 16.38 -13.59
N ARG A 23 36.18 16.38 -13.49
CA ARG A 23 35.45 17.50 -12.86
C ARG A 23 35.58 17.37 -11.34
N ARG A 24 35.96 18.46 -10.65
CA ARG A 24 35.93 18.53 -9.17
C ARG A 24 34.51 18.24 -8.70
N VAL A 25 34.25 17.01 -8.25
CA VAL A 25 32.97 16.63 -7.64
C VAL A 25 33.13 16.75 -6.13
N GLU A 26 32.33 17.61 -5.50
CA GLU A 26 32.31 17.73 -4.04
C GLU A 26 31.92 16.40 -3.39
N ARG A 27 32.62 16.02 -2.30
CA ARG A 27 32.33 14.79 -1.54
C ARG A 27 30.86 14.68 -1.12
N ARG A 28 30.22 15.81 -0.84
CA ARG A 28 28.79 15.88 -0.50
C ARG A 28 27.89 15.41 -1.64
N SER A 29 28.20 15.78 -2.89
CA SER A 29 27.45 15.38 -4.08
C SER A 29 27.60 13.88 -4.39
N VAL A 30 28.78 13.30 -4.13
CA VAL A 30 29.00 11.85 -4.24
C VAL A 30 28.19 11.09 -3.19
N LEU A 31 28.24 11.53 -1.93
CA LEU A 31 27.49 10.91 -0.82
C LEU A 31 25.97 11.02 -1.01
N LEU A 32 25.49 12.15 -1.53
CA LEU A 32 24.08 12.33 -1.88
C LEU A 32 23.68 11.45 -3.07
N GLY A 33 24.53 11.35 -4.11
CA GLY A 33 24.28 10.48 -5.25
C GLY A 33 24.21 9.00 -4.87
N THR A 34 25.09 8.54 -3.98
CA THR A 34 25.06 7.16 -3.47
C THR A 34 23.89 6.91 -2.53
N ALA A 35 23.51 7.88 -1.70
CA ALA A 35 22.32 7.79 -0.84
C ALA A 35 21.02 7.72 -1.66
N VAL A 36 20.91 8.53 -2.72
CA VAL A 36 19.77 8.52 -3.65
C VAL A 36 19.72 7.21 -4.44
N ALA A 37 20.85 6.71 -4.94
CA ALA A 37 20.92 5.41 -5.62
C ALA A 37 20.55 4.23 -4.69
N GLY A 38 21.08 4.20 -3.46
CA GLY A 38 20.75 3.17 -2.47
C GLY A 38 19.28 3.19 -2.08
N SER A 39 18.70 4.39 -1.92
CA SER A 39 17.27 4.56 -1.64
C SER A 39 16.39 4.13 -2.82
N ALA A 40 16.81 4.37 -4.07
CA ALA A 40 16.08 3.96 -5.27
C ALA A 40 16.02 2.43 -5.40
N ILE A 41 17.11 1.73 -5.10
CA ILE A 41 17.16 0.26 -5.07
C ILE A 41 16.28 -0.29 -3.94
N ALA A 42 16.28 0.34 -2.77
CA ALA A 42 15.46 -0.10 -1.64
C ALA A 42 13.96 0.11 -1.86
N THR A 43 13.56 1.13 -2.63
CA THR A 43 12.16 1.53 -2.81
C THR A 43 11.53 0.98 -4.09
N ASN A 44 12.28 0.84 -5.18
CA ASN A 44 11.80 0.31 -6.45
C ASN A 44 12.89 -0.46 -7.23
N PRO A 45 13.35 -1.62 -6.72
CA PRO A 45 14.47 -2.35 -7.30
C PRO A 45 14.19 -2.80 -8.74
N LYS A 46 12.96 -3.29 -9.01
CA LYS A 46 12.56 -3.75 -10.35
C LYS A 46 12.44 -2.60 -11.34
N GLY A 47 11.92 -1.44 -10.93
CA GLY A 47 11.81 -0.27 -11.81
C GLY A 47 13.16 0.32 -12.19
N TYR A 48 14.10 0.38 -11.23
CA TYR A 48 15.46 0.88 -11.47
C TYR A 48 16.29 -0.08 -12.35
N VAL A 49 16.09 -1.39 -12.20
CA VAL A 49 16.79 -2.41 -13.00
C VAL A 49 16.19 -2.58 -14.40
N LEU A 50 14.86 -2.44 -14.57
CA LEU A 50 14.17 -2.77 -15.82
C LEU A 50 13.86 -1.56 -16.72
N ARG A 51 14.05 -0.32 -16.26
CA ARG A 51 13.83 0.88 -17.07
C ARG A 51 15.00 1.86 -16.92
N PRO A 52 15.58 2.39 -18.01
CA PRO A 52 16.57 3.46 -17.93
C PRO A 52 15.89 4.73 -17.40
N GLN A 53 16.09 5.01 -16.12
CA GLN A 53 15.65 6.22 -15.42
C GLN A 53 16.76 6.61 -14.43
N THR A 54 16.89 7.91 -14.11
CA THR A 54 17.84 8.32 -13.06
C THR A 54 17.35 7.83 -11.69
N ALA A 55 18.27 7.57 -10.75
CA ALA A 55 17.91 7.22 -9.37
C ALA A 55 16.98 8.27 -8.75
N TYR A 56 17.18 9.53 -9.15
CA TYR A 56 16.38 10.68 -8.76
C TYR A 56 14.95 10.66 -9.35
N ALA A 57 14.79 10.30 -10.63
CA ALA A 57 13.46 10.14 -11.25
C ALA A 57 12.69 8.94 -10.68
N SER A 58 13.39 7.89 -10.26
CA SER A 58 12.79 6.70 -9.64
C SER A 58 12.17 7.00 -8.27
N ILE A 59 12.76 7.94 -7.52
CA ILE A 59 12.27 8.37 -6.20
C ILE A 59 11.25 9.48 -6.35
N CYS A 60 11.62 10.59 -6.99
CA CYS A 60 10.84 11.82 -6.98
C CYS A 60 9.70 11.86 -8.01
N GLY A 61 9.61 10.85 -8.89
CA GLY A 61 8.65 10.84 -9.98
C GLY A 61 9.15 11.60 -11.22
N PRO A 62 8.28 11.81 -12.22
CA PRO A 62 8.69 12.40 -13.48
C PRO A 62 9.09 13.87 -13.35
N GLY A 63 10.06 14.29 -14.16
CA GLY A 63 10.32 15.71 -14.40
C GLY A 63 10.97 16.49 -13.26
N THR A 64 11.75 15.84 -12.40
CA THR A 64 12.21 16.41 -11.13
C THR A 64 13.58 17.06 -11.17
N GLY A 65 14.45 16.66 -12.11
CA GLY A 65 15.84 17.14 -12.18
C GLY A 65 16.06 18.24 -13.23
N PRO A 66 17.25 18.86 -13.24
CA PRO A 66 17.53 20.00 -14.12
C PRO A 66 17.67 19.59 -15.59
N GLY A 67 17.98 18.31 -15.84
CA GLY A 67 17.98 17.71 -17.18
C GLY A 67 16.58 17.45 -17.76
N ALA A 68 15.52 17.57 -16.96
CA ALA A 68 14.15 17.33 -17.42
C ALA A 68 13.49 18.55 -18.09
N GLY A 69 14.15 19.70 -18.10
CA GLY A 69 13.66 20.92 -18.77
C GLY A 69 12.54 21.66 -18.03
N TRP A 70 12.23 21.28 -16.79
CA TRP A 70 11.19 21.91 -15.98
C TRP A 70 11.72 22.98 -15.03
N THR A 71 10.84 23.89 -14.61
CA THR A 71 11.15 24.99 -13.68
C THR A 71 10.79 24.63 -12.24
N VAL A 72 11.61 25.09 -11.30
CA VAL A 72 11.44 24.96 -9.84
C VAL A 72 10.14 25.58 -9.33
N PHE A 73 9.58 25.04 -8.25
CA PHE A 73 8.45 25.67 -7.57
C PHE A 73 8.89 26.88 -6.74
N CYS A 74 8.06 27.94 -6.73
CA CYS A 74 8.34 29.16 -6.01
C CYS A 74 8.48 28.89 -4.52
N ALA A 75 7.66 28.02 -3.95
CA ALA A 75 7.76 27.64 -2.55
C ALA A 75 9.15 27.09 -2.16
N SER A 76 9.85 26.44 -3.08
CA SER A 76 11.19 25.89 -2.83
C SER A 76 12.28 26.95 -2.76
N ILE A 77 12.13 28.06 -3.49
CA ILE A 77 13.15 29.13 -3.57
C ILE A 77 12.72 30.44 -2.89
N ASN A 78 11.49 30.52 -2.38
CA ASN A 78 10.88 31.71 -1.79
C ASN A 78 10.53 31.52 -0.31
N GLY A 79 11.39 30.83 0.44
CA GLY A 79 11.21 30.61 1.88
C GLY A 79 9.92 29.86 2.24
N GLY A 80 9.45 28.95 1.40
CA GLY A 80 8.18 28.23 1.58
C GLY A 80 6.95 28.95 1.02
N ARG A 81 7.08 30.20 0.54
CA ARG A 81 5.95 30.95 0.00
C ARG A 81 5.62 30.52 -1.42
N ASN A 82 4.43 29.96 -1.60
CA ASN A 82 3.87 29.60 -2.90
C ASN A 82 3.25 30.83 -3.60
N ALA A 83 4.09 31.82 -3.89
CA ALA A 83 3.75 33.06 -4.57
C ALA A 83 4.95 33.54 -5.40
N CYS A 84 4.69 34.39 -6.40
CA CYS A 84 5.77 34.97 -7.19
C CYS A 84 6.75 35.75 -6.29
N PRO A 85 8.06 35.44 -6.31
CA PRO A 85 9.06 36.18 -5.56
C PRO A 85 9.11 37.65 -5.93
N GLU A 86 9.62 38.49 -5.04
CA GLU A 86 9.80 39.91 -5.30
C GLU A 86 10.60 40.17 -6.59
N GLY A 87 10.14 41.10 -7.41
CA GLY A 87 10.74 41.35 -8.72
C GLY A 87 10.40 40.31 -9.78
N SER A 88 9.40 39.46 -9.56
CA SER A 88 8.77 38.63 -10.59
C SER A 88 7.26 38.87 -10.61
N PHE A 89 6.57 38.36 -11.63
CA PHE A 89 5.11 38.48 -11.78
C PHE A 89 4.55 37.27 -12.53
N ALA A 90 3.28 36.96 -12.30
CA ALA A 90 2.58 35.92 -13.03
C ALA A 90 2.39 36.33 -14.49
N ALA A 91 2.97 35.57 -15.42
CA ALA A 91 2.98 35.92 -16.84
C ALA A 91 2.26 34.89 -17.74
N GLY A 92 2.16 33.64 -17.31
CA GLY A 92 1.49 32.58 -18.05
C GLY A 92 1.00 31.47 -17.13
N TRP A 93 0.01 30.69 -17.59
CA TRP A 93 -0.55 29.62 -16.78
C TRP A 93 -1.18 28.49 -17.63
N TRP A 94 -1.22 27.30 -17.06
CA TRP A 94 -1.99 26.17 -17.61
C TRP A 94 -2.63 25.36 -16.49
N LYS A 95 -3.66 24.60 -16.84
CA LYS A 95 -4.24 23.59 -15.95
C LYS A 95 -3.63 22.22 -16.22
N ALA A 96 -3.51 21.42 -15.18
CA ALA A 96 -3.16 20.02 -15.22
C ALA A 96 -4.32 19.21 -14.63
N ALA A 97 -4.85 18.29 -15.42
CA ALA A 97 -5.87 17.33 -15.03
C ALA A 97 -5.28 16.18 -14.21
N ASP A 98 -6.16 15.34 -13.66
CA ASP A 98 -5.80 14.03 -13.10
C ASP A 98 -4.74 14.09 -11.99
N SER A 99 -4.69 15.19 -11.26
CA SER A 99 -3.74 15.42 -10.19
C SER A 99 -4.23 14.84 -8.87
N SER A 100 -3.35 14.21 -8.11
CA SER A 100 -3.60 13.83 -6.71
C SER A 100 -3.80 15.02 -5.76
N TRP A 101 -3.50 16.21 -6.26
CA TRP A 101 -3.61 17.50 -5.59
C TRP A 101 -5.01 18.09 -5.79
N CYS A 102 -5.34 19.16 -5.06
CA CYS A 102 -6.61 19.87 -5.22
C CYS A 102 -7.87 19.01 -5.08
N GLY A 103 -7.80 17.91 -4.32
CA GLY A 103 -8.92 17.00 -4.14
C GLY A 103 -9.37 16.29 -5.43
N GLY A 104 -8.51 16.19 -6.46
CA GLY A 104 -8.84 15.62 -7.76
C GLY A 104 -9.43 16.64 -8.76
N ARG A 105 -9.56 17.92 -8.37
CA ARG A 105 -9.86 19.02 -9.30
C ARG A 105 -8.62 19.36 -10.13
N TYR A 106 -8.80 20.20 -11.14
CA TYR A 106 -7.67 20.79 -11.86
C TYR A 106 -6.72 21.50 -10.90
N ARG A 107 -5.43 21.27 -11.13
CA ARG A 107 -4.34 22.04 -10.55
C ARG A 107 -3.89 23.06 -11.58
N TYR A 108 -3.64 24.29 -11.15
CA TYR A 108 -3.16 25.38 -12.00
C TYR A 108 -1.69 25.61 -11.71
N ILE A 109 -0.87 25.63 -12.75
CA ILE A 109 0.55 26.00 -12.67
C ILE A 109 0.69 27.37 -13.29
N VAL A 110 1.33 28.28 -12.56
CA VAL A 110 1.52 29.67 -12.99
C VAL A 110 3.01 29.95 -13.02
N ASP A 111 3.50 30.37 -14.17
CA ASP A 111 4.89 30.80 -14.35
C ASP A 111 5.06 32.22 -13.83
N CYS A 112 5.99 32.38 -12.88
CA CYS A 112 6.44 33.66 -12.36
C CYS A 112 7.68 34.09 -13.14
N ASN A 113 7.51 35.01 -14.08
CA ASN A 113 8.60 35.54 -14.89
C ASN A 113 9.29 36.69 -14.16
N ALA A 114 10.62 36.75 -14.28
CA ALA A 114 11.42 37.85 -13.76
C ALA A 114 11.04 39.19 -14.41
N ARG A 115 11.23 40.29 -13.68
CA ARG A 115 11.12 41.63 -14.25
C ARG A 115 12.42 42.01 -14.96
N CYS A 116 12.29 42.71 -16.08
CA CYS A 116 13.39 43.36 -16.78
C CYS A 116 13.69 44.67 -16.04
N THR A 117 14.80 44.73 -15.30
CA THR A 117 15.10 45.86 -14.41
C THR A 117 16.40 46.59 -14.77
N LYS A 118 17.27 45.98 -15.58
CA LYS A 118 18.60 46.53 -15.89
C LYS A 118 18.67 47.20 -17.26
N CYS A 119 17.66 47.02 -18.10
CA CYS A 119 17.59 47.62 -19.43
C CYS A 119 16.22 48.27 -19.61
N THR A 120 16.21 49.46 -20.19
CA THR A 120 15.00 50.25 -20.48
C THR A 120 14.51 50.08 -21.92
N THR A 121 15.32 49.46 -22.78
CA THR A 121 15.03 49.12 -24.19
C THR A 121 15.50 47.70 -24.50
N GLY A 122 14.91 47.06 -25.52
CA GLY A 122 15.28 45.70 -25.95
C GLY A 122 14.33 44.62 -25.45
N CYS A 123 13.09 44.64 -25.95
CA CYS A 123 12.14 43.56 -25.79
C CYS A 123 11.81 42.96 -27.15
N SER A 124 12.32 41.76 -27.44
CA SER A 124 11.98 41.03 -28.66
C SER A 124 11.03 39.91 -28.28
N ASP A 125 9.90 39.79 -28.98
CA ASP A 125 8.88 38.78 -28.73
C ASP A 125 8.37 38.73 -27.27
N GLY A 126 8.35 39.88 -26.59
CA GLY A 126 7.87 40.01 -25.20
C GLY A 126 8.86 39.53 -24.13
N ILE A 127 10.11 39.22 -24.51
CA ILE A 127 11.19 38.78 -23.62
C ILE A 127 12.38 39.76 -23.73
N CYS A 128 12.94 40.21 -22.60
CA CYS A 128 14.16 41.01 -22.61
C CYS A 128 15.43 40.14 -22.69
N ASP A 129 16.55 40.74 -23.07
CA ASP A 129 17.86 40.06 -23.05
C ASP A 129 18.14 39.49 -21.64
N SER A 130 18.72 38.30 -21.58
CA SER A 130 19.06 37.61 -20.33
C SER A 130 19.90 38.43 -19.34
N LYS A 131 20.72 39.37 -19.84
CA LYS A 131 21.49 40.29 -18.98
C LYS A 131 20.62 41.35 -18.31
N CYS A 132 19.41 41.57 -18.82
CA CYS A 132 18.51 42.66 -18.43
C CYS A 132 17.55 42.30 -17.29
N TRP A 133 17.30 41.02 -17.04
CA TRP A 133 16.38 40.57 -15.98
C TRP A 133 17.09 40.33 -14.64
N ASN A 134 16.32 40.33 -13.56
CA ASN A 134 16.80 40.34 -12.18
C ASN A 134 17.09 38.95 -11.57
N CYS A 135 17.40 37.95 -12.40
CA CYS A 135 17.80 36.61 -11.95
C CYS A 135 18.85 35.98 -12.88
N SER A 136 19.54 34.97 -12.38
CA SER A 136 20.51 34.18 -13.14
C SER A 136 20.08 32.72 -13.21
N CYS A 137 20.47 32.03 -14.28
CA CYS A 137 20.17 30.61 -14.42
C CYS A 137 20.86 29.82 -13.30
N SER A 138 20.05 29.11 -12.50
CA SER A 138 20.50 28.20 -11.45
C SER A 138 19.64 26.93 -11.43
N HIS A 139 19.96 26.02 -10.52
CA HIS A 139 19.09 24.89 -10.20
C HIS A 139 18.37 25.13 -8.88
N GLY A 140 17.36 24.29 -8.63
CA GLY A 140 16.56 24.29 -7.42
C GLY A 140 17.35 23.78 -6.23
N VAL A 141 16.66 23.17 -5.27
CA VAL A 141 17.31 22.73 -4.03
C VAL A 141 17.92 21.34 -4.26
N SER A 142 19.25 21.27 -4.35
CA SER A 142 19.99 20.01 -4.48
C SER A 142 19.57 19.01 -3.40
N GLY A 143 19.12 17.81 -3.80
CA GLY A 143 18.65 16.76 -2.89
C GLY A 143 17.20 16.88 -2.40
N SER A 144 16.47 17.91 -2.81
CA SER A 144 14.99 17.94 -2.74
C SER A 144 14.39 17.12 -3.89
N CYS A 145 13.06 17.03 -4.04
CA CYS A 145 12.41 16.50 -5.26
C CYS A 145 12.05 17.62 -6.26
N ASP A 146 12.60 18.81 -6.05
CA ASP A 146 12.40 20.01 -6.87
C ASP A 146 13.75 20.65 -7.24
N ASP A 147 14.71 19.82 -7.67
CA ASP A 147 15.99 20.25 -8.22
C ASP A 147 15.86 20.65 -9.70
N ARG A 148 14.81 21.42 -10.01
CA ARG A 148 14.47 21.87 -11.36
C ARG A 148 15.21 23.16 -11.70
N ARG A 149 15.10 23.65 -12.94
CA ARG A 149 15.77 24.90 -13.36
C ARG A 149 15.13 26.12 -12.72
N ASN A 150 15.92 27.14 -12.42
CA ASN A 150 15.48 28.46 -11.96
C ASN A 150 16.04 29.50 -12.93
N CYS A 151 15.17 30.32 -13.55
CA CYS A 151 15.57 31.42 -14.43
C CYS A 151 16.43 31.00 -15.64
N CYS A 152 16.35 29.73 -16.07
CA CYS A 152 17.12 29.22 -17.22
C CYS A 152 16.32 29.15 -18.53
N SER A 153 15.00 29.27 -18.46
CA SER A 153 14.10 29.21 -19.61
C SER A 153 13.41 30.55 -19.74
N ALA A 154 13.35 31.10 -20.96
CA ALA A 154 12.71 32.37 -21.22
C ALA A 154 11.63 32.17 -22.28
N PHE A 155 10.39 32.14 -21.81
CA PHE A 155 9.20 32.10 -22.64
C PHE A 155 8.05 32.74 -21.87
N ARG A 156 7.03 33.19 -22.59
CA ARG A 156 5.82 33.75 -22.01
C ARG A 156 4.63 33.34 -22.84
N TYR A 157 3.68 32.64 -22.22
CA TYR A 157 2.42 32.28 -22.87
C TYR A 157 1.43 33.45 -22.99
N GLY A 158 1.71 34.59 -22.34
CA GLY A 158 0.98 35.85 -22.57
C GLY A 158 -0.44 35.87 -21.99
N GLN A 159 -0.72 35.08 -20.96
CA GLN A 159 -2.07 34.90 -20.43
C GLN A 159 -2.32 35.65 -19.12
N CYS A 160 -1.29 36.19 -18.47
CA CYS A 160 -1.39 36.98 -17.26
C CYS A 160 -0.61 38.28 -17.40
N ASN A 161 -1.09 39.33 -16.74
CA ASN A 161 -0.49 40.65 -16.68
C ASN A 161 -0.04 41.16 -18.06
N THR A 162 -0.94 41.08 -19.05
CA THR A 162 -0.65 41.39 -20.46
C THR A 162 -0.25 42.85 -20.69
N GLN A 163 -0.63 43.75 -19.77
CA GLN A 163 -0.18 45.15 -19.75
C GLN A 163 1.33 45.31 -19.56
N ILE A 164 2.01 44.31 -18.99
CA ILE A 164 3.48 44.31 -18.90
C ILE A 164 4.00 43.82 -20.25
N ALA A 165 4.57 44.72 -21.06
CA ALA A 165 5.04 44.37 -22.41
C ALA A 165 6.24 43.40 -22.39
N CYS A 166 7.14 43.54 -21.42
CA CYS A 166 8.40 42.79 -21.37
C CYS A 166 8.56 41.93 -20.12
N SER A 167 8.99 40.69 -20.32
CA SER A 167 9.24 39.72 -19.25
C SER A 167 10.64 39.13 -19.33
N GLY A 168 11.18 38.68 -18.20
CA GLY A 168 12.43 37.95 -18.15
C GLY A 168 12.23 36.44 -18.12
N GLY A 169 13.30 35.71 -17.79
CA GLY A 169 13.26 34.27 -17.60
C GLY A 169 12.24 33.82 -16.55
N VAL A 170 11.73 32.59 -16.70
CA VAL A 170 10.82 31.96 -15.74
C VAL A 170 11.59 31.66 -14.47
N ARG A 171 11.35 32.46 -13.43
CA ARG A 171 12.05 32.37 -12.15
C ARG A 171 11.60 31.13 -11.37
N CYS A 172 10.29 30.92 -11.28
CA CYS A 172 9.72 29.74 -10.63
C CYS A 172 8.26 29.55 -11.04
N ARG A 173 7.67 28.45 -10.57
CA ARG A 173 6.26 28.12 -10.74
C ARG A 173 5.54 28.13 -9.41
N LEU A 174 4.42 28.82 -9.31
CA LEU A 174 3.50 28.62 -8.19
C LEU A 174 2.37 27.68 -8.61
N VAL A 175 1.67 27.15 -7.62
CA VAL A 175 0.62 26.15 -7.80
C VAL A 175 -0.66 26.62 -7.14
N SER A 176 -1.79 26.53 -7.82
CA SER A 176 -3.08 26.82 -7.21
C SER A 176 -4.12 25.74 -7.47
N CYS A 177 -5.08 25.62 -6.57
CA CYS A 177 -6.31 24.86 -6.77
C CYS A 177 -7.49 25.75 -7.20
N THR A 178 -7.29 27.07 -7.21
CA THR A 178 -8.19 28.06 -7.78
C THR A 178 -7.62 28.58 -9.10
N PRO A 179 -8.47 28.78 -10.12
CA PRO A 179 -8.01 29.33 -11.38
C PRO A 179 -7.32 30.70 -11.19
N PRO A 180 -6.23 30.99 -11.92
CA PRO A 180 -5.47 32.23 -11.73
C PRO A 180 -6.23 33.50 -12.10
N TYR A 181 -7.17 33.43 -13.05
CA TYR A 181 -8.03 34.57 -13.42
C TYR A 181 -9.00 35.01 -12.31
N GLU A 182 -9.12 34.26 -11.20
CA GLU A 182 -9.92 34.67 -10.04
C GLU A 182 -9.15 35.55 -9.05
N TRP A 183 -7.80 35.55 -9.11
CA TRP A 183 -6.95 36.24 -8.11
C TRP A 183 -5.79 37.03 -8.71
N GLU A 184 -5.64 37.01 -10.04
CA GLU A 184 -4.60 37.71 -10.79
C GLU A 184 -5.19 38.17 -12.14
N ALA A 185 -4.57 39.19 -12.75
CA ALA A 185 -5.01 39.71 -14.04
C ALA A 185 -4.68 38.73 -15.18
N CYS A 186 -5.45 37.65 -15.30
CA CYS A 186 -5.25 36.60 -16.29
C CYS A 186 -6.47 36.38 -17.19
N THR A 187 -6.22 35.94 -18.42
CA THR A 187 -7.25 35.50 -19.37
C THR A 187 -7.85 34.16 -18.92
N SER A 188 -9.10 33.91 -19.32
CA SER A 188 -9.80 32.63 -19.10
C SER A 188 -9.45 31.54 -20.12
N LEU A 189 -8.68 31.89 -21.17
CA LEU A 189 -8.20 30.94 -22.18
C LEU A 189 -7.25 29.93 -21.51
N SER A 190 -7.72 28.70 -21.36
CA SER A 190 -7.04 27.67 -20.58
C SER A 190 -6.17 26.78 -21.46
N LEU A 191 -4.86 26.83 -21.25
CA LEU A 191 -3.92 25.83 -21.75
C LEU A 191 -3.89 24.60 -20.84
N VAL A 192 -3.54 23.44 -21.40
CA VAL A 192 -3.49 22.16 -20.67
C VAL A 192 -2.14 21.49 -20.85
N ASP A 193 -1.48 21.15 -19.73
CA ASP A 193 -0.32 20.26 -19.73
C ASP A 193 -0.39 19.29 -18.54
N ASN A 194 -0.82 18.06 -18.82
CA ASN A 194 -0.98 17.03 -17.79
C ASN A 194 0.36 16.42 -17.35
N ARG A 195 1.49 16.73 -18.00
CA ARG A 195 2.81 16.24 -17.57
C ARG A 195 3.22 16.82 -16.21
N THR A 196 2.67 17.97 -15.85
CA THR A 196 2.93 18.65 -14.56
C THR A 196 1.96 18.28 -13.45
N SER A 197 1.03 17.35 -13.68
CA SER A 197 -0.04 17.00 -12.72
C SER A 197 0.50 16.50 -11.38
N GLU A 198 1.60 15.74 -11.41
CA GLU A 198 2.24 15.14 -10.22
C GLU A 198 3.59 15.76 -9.85
N HIS A 199 3.98 16.88 -10.46
CA HIS A 199 5.17 17.62 -10.02
C HIS A 199 4.94 18.14 -8.60
N SER A 200 5.84 17.84 -7.66
CA SER A 200 5.74 18.30 -6.27
C SER A 200 7.03 18.96 -5.77
N SER A 201 6.89 19.58 -4.60
CA SER A 201 7.94 20.03 -3.68
C SER A 201 7.41 19.86 -2.25
N ASP A 202 8.32 19.55 -1.31
CA ASP A 202 8.05 19.48 0.14
C ASP A 202 7.77 20.86 0.76
N LYS A 203 7.70 21.91 -0.05
CA LYS A 203 7.31 23.27 0.35
C LYS A 203 5.94 23.68 -0.17
N LEU A 204 5.28 22.87 -0.99
CA LEU A 204 3.95 23.19 -1.48
C LEU A 204 2.90 23.12 -0.34
N PRO A 205 1.83 23.92 -0.42
CA PRO A 205 0.68 23.79 0.47
C PRO A 205 0.09 22.37 0.47
N GLN A 206 -0.70 22.03 1.49
CA GLN A 206 -1.37 20.74 1.58
C GLN A 206 -2.87 20.94 1.34
N TRP A 207 -3.44 20.27 0.33
CA TRP A 207 -4.81 20.50 -0.13
C TRP A 207 -5.80 19.39 0.27
N GLY A 208 -5.75 19.00 1.54
CA GLY A 208 -6.66 18.02 2.15
C GLY A 208 -5.95 16.88 2.86
N ARG A 209 -6.73 16.00 3.48
CA ARG A 209 -6.21 15.01 4.44
C ARG A 209 -5.29 13.96 3.81
N ILE A 210 -5.56 13.53 2.57
CA ILE A 210 -4.69 12.58 1.87
C ILE A 210 -3.33 13.23 1.57
N SER A 211 -3.31 14.45 1.02
CA SER A 211 -2.04 15.17 0.78
C SER A 211 -1.30 15.49 2.07
N SER A 212 -2.01 15.89 3.14
CA SER A 212 -1.39 16.12 4.45
C SER A 212 -0.77 14.86 5.03
N ARG A 213 -1.45 13.71 4.90
CA ARG A 213 -0.87 12.43 5.33
C ARG A 213 0.34 12.05 4.49
N TYR A 214 0.26 12.20 3.18
CA TYR A 214 1.38 11.92 2.27
C TYR A 214 2.59 12.79 2.60
N PHE A 215 2.36 14.09 2.85
CA PHE A 215 3.38 15.02 3.32
C PHE A 215 4.03 14.58 4.62
N ALA A 216 3.23 14.27 5.64
CA ALA A 216 3.72 13.82 6.94
C ALA A 216 4.54 12.52 6.88
N MET A 217 4.40 11.74 5.80
CA MET A 217 5.18 10.53 5.55
C MET A 217 6.51 10.80 4.82
N GLY A 218 6.79 12.04 4.41
CA GLY A 218 7.93 12.40 3.58
C GLY A 218 7.66 12.27 2.07
N GLU A 219 6.39 12.32 1.65
CA GLU A 219 5.94 12.30 0.26
C GLU A 219 6.58 11.19 -0.60
N GLN A 220 7.25 11.55 -1.70
CA GLN A 220 7.84 10.62 -2.66
C GLN A 220 9.03 9.86 -2.07
N LYS A 221 9.62 10.35 -0.97
CA LYS A 221 10.68 9.67 -0.23
C LYS A 221 10.13 8.58 0.69
N SER A 222 8.82 8.58 0.94
CA SER A 222 8.16 7.52 1.71
C SER A 222 8.11 6.21 0.92
N TYR A 223 7.76 5.11 1.60
CA TYR A 223 7.56 3.82 0.93
C TYR A 223 6.41 3.82 -0.10
N LEU A 224 5.54 4.85 -0.09
CA LEU A 224 4.49 4.97 -1.09
C LEU A 224 5.04 5.44 -2.44
N GLY A 225 6.21 6.09 -2.47
CA GLY A 225 6.75 6.67 -3.70
C GLY A 225 5.86 7.77 -4.28
N TYR A 226 6.03 8.08 -5.55
CA TYR A 226 5.29 9.13 -6.26
C TYR A 226 3.81 8.79 -6.45
N SER A 227 2.97 9.84 -6.51
CA SER A 227 1.54 9.70 -6.75
C SER A 227 1.22 9.35 -8.21
N ILE A 228 0.15 8.59 -8.41
CA ILE A 228 -0.31 8.07 -9.69
C ILE A 228 -1.77 8.46 -9.90
N GLY A 229 -1.95 9.68 -10.39
CA GLY A 229 -3.23 10.20 -10.82
C GLY A 229 -4.11 10.70 -9.67
N PRO A 230 -5.38 10.99 -9.96
CA PRO A 230 -6.18 11.84 -9.09
C PRO A 230 -6.69 11.13 -7.85
N VAL A 231 -7.20 11.94 -6.93
CA VAL A 231 -8.10 11.48 -5.87
C VAL A 231 -9.33 10.83 -6.52
N ARG A 232 -9.57 9.56 -6.19
CA ARG A 232 -10.69 8.77 -6.71
C ARG A 232 -11.68 8.45 -5.59
N ALA A 233 -12.97 8.55 -5.88
CA ALA A 233 -14.00 8.04 -5.00
C ALA A 233 -14.01 6.50 -4.99
N VAL A 234 -14.33 5.88 -3.85
CA VAL A 234 -14.62 4.45 -3.77
C VAL A 234 -16.14 4.29 -3.77
N GLY A 235 -16.76 4.33 -4.95
CA GLY A 235 -18.22 4.38 -5.05
C GLY A 235 -18.81 5.70 -4.52
N VAL A 236 -20.13 5.82 -4.57
CA VAL A 236 -20.84 7.04 -4.14
C VAL A 236 -20.94 7.06 -2.61
N GLY A 237 -20.41 8.11 -1.96
CA GLY A 237 -20.58 8.37 -0.52
C GLY A 237 -19.62 7.64 0.44
N SER A 238 -18.87 6.62 -0.01
CA SER A 238 -18.09 5.75 0.88
C SER A 238 -16.74 6.35 1.33
N GLY A 239 -16.14 7.20 0.50
CA GLY A 239 -14.85 7.84 0.76
C GLY A 239 -13.98 7.91 -0.49
N LYS A 240 -12.70 8.16 -0.31
CA LYS A 240 -11.76 8.45 -1.39
C LYS A 240 -10.38 7.82 -1.18
N PHE A 241 -9.62 7.71 -2.25
CA PHE A 241 -8.25 7.23 -2.22
C PHE A 241 -7.37 7.88 -3.30
N VAL A 242 -6.06 7.85 -3.08
CA VAL A 242 -5.05 8.17 -4.11
C VAL A 242 -4.17 6.95 -4.30
N ARG A 243 -3.76 6.71 -5.55
CA ARG A 243 -2.78 5.67 -5.89
C ARG A 243 -1.38 6.26 -5.88
N TYR A 244 -0.44 5.48 -5.41
CA TYR A 244 0.99 5.77 -5.44
C TYR A 244 1.72 4.55 -5.98
N SER A 245 2.96 4.70 -6.43
CA SER A 245 3.74 3.59 -7.00
C SER A 245 3.97 2.44 -6.02
N GLY A 246 4.06 2.75 -4.72
CA GLY A 246 4.26 1.80 -3.62
C GLY A 246 3.01 1.49 -2.78
N GLY A 247 1.82 1.99 -3.16
CA GLY A 247 0.59 1.67 -2.44
C GLY A 247 -0.55 2.66 -2.65
N ARG A 248 -1.38 2.84 -1.63
CA ARG A 248 -2.54 3.75 -1.65
C ARG A 248 -2.70 4.46 -0.32
N ILE A 249 -3.27 5.65 -0.34
CA ILE A 249 -3.81 6.29 0.87
C ILE A 249 -5.32 6.32 0.73
N TYR A 250 -6.03 5.78 1.71
CA TYR A 250 -7.48 5.77 1.77
C TYR A 250 -8.00 6.73 2.84
N GLN A 251 -9.13 7.37 2.58
CA GLN A 251 -9.86 8.17 3.55
C GLN A 251 -11.35 7.82 3.46
N ALA A 252 -11.93 7.27 4.51
CA ALA A 252 -13.38 7.06 4.60
C ALA A 252 -14.09 8.41 4.78
N THR A 253 -15.29 8.59 4.21
CA THR A 253 -16.08 9.83 4.41
C THR A 253 -16.38 10.05 5.89
N SER A 254 -16.64 8.96 6.62
CA SER A 254 -16.92 8.97 8.06
C SER A 254 -15.68 9.19 8.93
N SER A 255 -14.50 9.43 8.36
CA SER A 255 -13.25 9.54 9.10
C SER A 255 -12.43 10.77 8.72
N ALA A 256 -11.91 11.41 9.76
CA ALA A 256 -10.89 12.44 9.67
C ALA A 256 -9.48 11.87 9.38
N SER A 257 -9.32 10.55 9.33
CA SER A 257 -8.01 9.91 9.13
C SER A 257 -7.81 9.46 7.69
N ALA A 258 -6.68 9.84 7.10
CA ALA A 258 -6.18 9.27 5.86
C ALA A 258 -5.11 8.21 6.20
N ILE A 259 -5.32 6.97 5.77
CA ILE A 259 -4.51 5.83 6.17
C ILE A 259 -3.73 5.28 4.97
N PRO A 260 -2.39 5.23 5.05
CA PRO A 260 -1.56 4.65 4.01
C PRO A 260 -1.54 3.12 4.11
N VAL A 261 -1.56 2.45 2.95
CA VAL A 261 -1.57 0.99 2.81
C VAL A 261 -0.56 0.61 1.72
N ARG A 262 0.38 -0.29 2.03
CA ARG A 262 1.42 -0.74 1.09
C ARG A 262 0.82 -1.52 -0.07
N GLN A 263 1.52 -1.51 -1.21
CA GLN A 263 1.06 -2.18 -2.43
C GLN A 263 0.82 -3.68 -2.24
N ALA A 264 1.65 -4.39 -1.47
CA ALA A 264 1.46 -5.81 -1.21
C ALA A 264 0.13 -6.10 -0.49
N VAL A 265 -0.24 -5.25 0.47
CA VAL A 265 -1.53 -5.33 1.16
C VAL A 265 -2.67 -4.96 0.21
N VAL A 266 -2.52 -3.92 -0.60
CA VAL A 266 -3.51 -3.53 -1.62
C VAL A 266 -3.79 -4.66 -2.60
N VAL A 267 -2.76 -5.40 -3.04
CA VAL A 267 -2.89 -6.56 -3.94
C VAL A 267 -3.67 -7.69 -3.25
N ALA A 268 -3.26 -8.08 -2.04
CA ALA A 268 -3.96 -9.12 -1.28
C ALA A 268 -5.43 -8.75 -0.99
N MET A 269 -5.69 -7.49 -0.65
CA MET A 269 -7.03 -6.96 -0.44
C MET A 269 -7.87 -6.98 -1.73
N SER A 270 -7.28 -6.64 -2.88
CA SER A 270 -7.99 -6.61 -4.16
C SER A 270 -8.42 -8.01 -4.60
N SER A 271 -7.70 -9.07 -4.18
CA SER A 271 -8.07 -10.46 -4.47
C SER A 271 -9.37 -10.94 -3.81
N VAL A 272 -9.91 -10.19 -2.85
CA VAL A 272 -11.16 -10.51 -2.14
C VAL A 272 -12.25 -9.45 -2.35
N GLY A 273 -12.08 -8.53 -3.31
CA GLY A 273 -13.07 -7.49 -3.61
C GLY A 273 -12.77 -6.10 -3.01
N SER A 274 -11.55 -5.88 -2.52
CA SER A 274 -11.07 -4.55 -2.09
C SER A 274 -11.88 -3.93 -0.93
N ILE A 275 -11.96 -2.60 -0.87
CA ILE A 275 -12.69 -1.83 0.15
C ILE A 275 -14.18 -2.24 0.23
N GLY A 276 -14.81 -2.62 -0.89
CA GLY A 276 -16.21 -3.07 -0.90
C GLY A 276 -16.47 -4.29 -0.01
N THR A 277 -15.50 -5.21 0.07
CA THR A 277 -15.61 -6.43 0.87
C THR A 277 -15.03 -6.27 2.27
N ILE A 278 -13.80 -5.78 2.39
CA ILE A 278 -13.08 -5.76 3.67
C ILE A 278 -13.27 -4.45 4.45
N GLY A 279 -13.80 -3.40 3.82
CA GLY A 279 -13.96 -2.07 4.39
C GLY A 279 -12.70 -1.20 4.34
N TYR A 280 -12.77 0.00 4.94
CA TYR A 280 -11.65 0.94 5.01
C TYR A 280 -10.59 0.52 6.04
N PRO A 281 -9.30 0.85 5.79
CA PRO A 281 -8.24 0.63 6.78
C PRO A 281 -8.47 1.48 8.03
N LEU A 282 -8.23 0.89 9.20
CA LEU A 282 -8.48 1.54 10.50
C LEU A 282 -7.25 2.28 11.06
N ALA A 283 -6.05 1.79 10.76
CA ALA A 283 -4.78 2.33 11.21
C ALA A 283 -3.67 1.95 10.21
N PRO A 284 -2.49 2.58 10.22
CA PRO A 284 -1.37 2.14 9.39
C PRO A 284 -0.96 0.68 9.69
N GLU A 285 -0.34 0.05 8.70
CA GLU A 285 0.17 -1.31 8.78
C GLU A 285 1.18 -1.48 9.92
N VAL A 286 1.01 -2.53 10.73
CA VAL A 286 1.97 -2.92 11.77
C VAL A 286 2.85 -4.03 11.22
N ILE A 287 4.14 -3.76 11.13
CA ILE A 287 5.17 -4.72 10.71
C ILE A 287 6.07 -4.97 11.92
N GLY A 288 5.96 -6.16 12.50
CA GLY A 288 6.70 -6.57 13.70
C GLY A 288 7.49 -7.86 13.49
N ALA A 289 8.17 -8.32 14.56
CA ALA A 289 9.01 -9.51 14.51
C ALA A 289 8.23 -10.79 14.12
N SER A 290 6.97 -10.91 14.53
CA SER A 290 6.13 -12.08 14.25
C SER A 290 5.52 -12.05 12.84
N GLY A 291 5.35 -10.87 12.25
CA GLY A 291 4.65 -10.73 10.98
C GLY A 291 4.08 -9.34 10.72
N THR A 292 3.19 -9.29 9.74
CA THR A 292 2.56 -8.07 9.24
C THR A 292 1.06 -8.14 9.44
N ILE A 293 0.44 -7.04 9.87
CA ILE A 293 -1.02 -6.90 9.93
C ILE A 293 -1.46 -5.49 9.51
N GLN A 294 -2.33 -5.43 8.51
CA GLN A 294 -3.14 -4.27 8.19
C GLN A 294 -4.59 -4.57 8.60
N ARG A 295 -5.14 -3.78 9.52
CA ARG A 295 -6.54 -3.91 9.96
C ARG A 295 -7.47 -3.05 9.11
N PHE A 296 -8.64 -3.60 8.83
CA PHE A 296 -9.75 -2.96 8.12
C PHE A 296 -11.04 -3.13 8.94
N GLN A 297 -12.08 -2.38 8.60
CA GLN A 297 -13.37 -2.40 9.30
C GLN A 297 -13.99 -3.81 9.39
N LYS A 298 -13.90 -4.61 8.32
CA LYS A 298 -14.54 -5.94 8.20
C LYS A 298 -13.51 -7.05 7.96
N GLY A 299 -12.24 -6.81 8.25
CA GLY A 299 -11.19 -7.79 8.02
C GLY A 299 -9.78 -7.34 8.38
N ALA A 300 -8.82 -8.19 8.05
CA ALA A 300 -7.41 -7.88 8.09
C ALA A 300 -6.69 -8.53 6.90
N VAL A 301 -5.61 -7.89 6.45
CA VAL A 301 -4.63 -8.52 5.58
C VAL A 301 -3.37 -8.76 6.41
N THR A 302 -2.93 -10.01 6.50
CA THR A 302 -1.90 -10.39 7.46
C THR A 302 -1.05 -11.57 6.97
N ALA A 303 0.17 -11.66 7.48
CA ALA A 303 1.11 -12.75 7.24
C ALA A 303 2.05 -12.93 8.42
N ALA A 304 2.50 -14.18 8.64
CA ALA A 304 3.70 -14.43 9.44
C ALA A 304 4.94 -13.86 8.71
N LYS A 305 6.01 -13.56 9.46
CA LYS A 305 7.26 -13.03 8.88
C LYS A 305 7.77 -13.95 7.75
N GLY A 306 8.06 -13.35 6.60
CA GLY A 306 8.55 -14.07 5.41
C GLY A 306 7.51 -14.93 4.68
N LYS A 307 6.23 -14.82 5.02
CA LYS A 307 5.13 -15.54 4.34
C LYS A 307 4.28 -14.59 3.49
N SER A 308 3.43 -15.17 2.65
CA SER A 308 2.50 -14.42 1.79
C SER A 308 1.35 -13.80 2.60
N LEU A 309 0.94 -12.59 2.20
CA LEU A 309 -0.21 -11.89 2.78
C LEU A 309 -1.53 -12.50 2.32
N TYR A 310 -2.40 -12.80 3.28
CA TYR A 310 -3.76 -13.26 3.02
C TYR A 310 -4.77 -12.36 3.70
N ALA A 311 -5.90 -12.12 3.02
CA ALA A 311 -7.03 -11.42 3.59
C ALA A 311 -7.92 -12.40 4.39
N VAL A 312 -8.26 -12.02 5.61
CA VAL A 312 -9.30 -12.66 6.43
C VAL A 312 -10.41 -11.63 6.59
N HIS A 313 -11.63 -11.95 6.16
CA HIS A 313 -12.74 -10.97 6.07
C HIS A 313 -14.10 -11.55 6.43
N GLY A 314 -15.08 -10.69 6.74
CA GLY A 314 -16.44 -11.09 7.07
C GLY A 314 -16.50 -12.01 8.29
N THR A 315 -17.38 -13.02 8.26
CA THR A 315 -17.58 -13.98 9.36
C THR A 315 -16.30 -14.71 9.78
N ALA A 316 -15.41 -15.04 8.83
CA ALA A 316 -14.11 -15.63 9.15
C ALA A 316 -13.22 -14.70 10.01
N TYR A 317 -13.27 -13.40 9.75
CA TYR A 317 -12.51 -12.43 10.53
C TYR A 317 -13.05 -12.30 11.95
N SER A 318 -14.38 -12.25 12.10
CA SER A 318 -15.02 -12.22 13.43
C SER A 318 -14.62 -13.44 14.27
N VAL A 319 -14.67 -14.65 13.68
CA VAL A 319 -14.23 -15.87 14.36
C VAL A 319 -12.73 -15.82 14.67
N TRP A 320 -11.89 -15.44 13.71
CA TRP A 320 -10.44 -15.38 13.92
C TRP A 320 -10.04 -14.41 15.04
N VAL A 321 -10.70 -13.25 15.13
CA VAL A 321 -10.48 -12.29 16.23
C VAL A 321 -10.93 -12.88 17.57
N ALA A 322 -12.08 -13.54 17.63
CA ALA A 322 -12.57 -14.21 18.85
C ALA A 322 -11.63 -15.33 19.32
N GLU A 323 -10.95 -15.99 18.38
CA GLU A 323 -9.95 -17.03 18.64
C GLU A 323 -8.55 -16.49 19.01
N GLY A 324 -8.41 -15.17 19.23
CA GLY A 324 -7.15 -14.51 19.60
C GLY A 324 -6.28 -14.03 18.44
N GLY A 325 -6.80 -14.06 17.20
CA GLY A 325 -6.13 -13.57 16.02
C GLY A 325 -4.81 -14.29 15.71
N SER A 326 -3.80 -13.54 15.26
CA SER A 326 -2.50 -14.11 14.85
C SER A 326 -1.70 -14.74 16.00
N GLY A 327 -1.95 -14.32 17.24
CA GLY A 327 -1.35 -14.92 18.44
C GLY A 327 -2.19 -16.03 19.07
N GLY A 328 -3.39 -16.28 18.52
CA GLY A 328 -4.38 -17.18 19.08
C GLY A 328 -4.25 -18.64 18.64
N THR A 329 -5.32 -19.40 18.84
CA THR A 329 -5.38 -20.86 18.64
C THR A 329 -5.08 -21.25 17.19
N LEU A 330 -5.54 -20.45 16.22
CA LEU A 330 -5.39 -20.69 14.78
C LEU A 330 -4.07 -20.16 14.20
N GLY A 331 -3.52 -19.08 14.78
CA GLY A 331 -2.37 -18.36 14.25
C GLY A 331 -2.66 -17.55 12.97
N PHE A 332 -1.65 -17.35 12.13
CA PHE A 332 -1.78 -16.64 10.85
C PHE A 332 -2.53 -17.48 9.79
N PRO A 333 -3.23 -16.84 8.84
CA PRO A 333 -3.75 -17.53 7.65
C PRO A 333 -2.60 -18.15 6.85
N SER A 334 -2.80 -19.37 6.37
CA SER A 334 -1.80 -20.11 5.58
C SER A 334 -2.16 -20.16 4.10
N GLY A 335 -3.37 -19.71 3.72
CA GLY A 335 -3.85 -19.67 2.36
C GLY A 335 -5.07 -18.77 2.18
N LYS A 336 -5.47 -18.62 0.92
CA LYS A 336 -6.71 -17.93 0.54
C LYS A 336 -7.93 -18.73 1.00
N ARG A 337 -9.05 -18.05 1.16
CA ARG A 337 -10.37 -18.68 1.28
C ARG A 337 -10.67 -19.50 0.03
N GLN A 338 -11.17 -20.71 0.23
CA GLN A 338 -11.59 -21.65 -0.79
C GLN A 338 -13.12 -21.81 -0.71
N VAL A 339 -13.80 -21.76 -1.85
CA VAL A 339 -15.24 -22.04 -1.93
C VAL A 339 -15.44 -23.56 -1.91
N ILE A 340 -16.35 -24.04 -1.05
CA ILE A 340 -16.70 -25.46 -0.94
C ILE A 340 -18.23 -25.54 -0.85
N GLY A 341 -18.87 -26.09 -1.88
CA GLY A 341 -20.33 -26.01 -2.02
C GLY A 341 -20.81 -24.56 -2.04
N THR A 342 -21.83 -24.24 -1.25
CA THR A 342 -22.30 -22.86 -1.02
C THR A 342 -21.54 -22.13 0.09
N GLY A 343 -20.64 -22.84 0.78
CA GLY A 343 -19.85 -22.34 1.89
C GLY A 343 -18.42 -21.99 1.51
N TYR A 344 -17.57 -21.83 2.53
CA TYR A 344 -16.15 -21.61 2.35
C TYR A 344 -15.31 -22.24 3.46
N GLN A 345 -14.06 -22.55 3.15
CA GLN A 345 -13.00 -22.91 4.10
C GLN A 345 -11.80 -21.99 3.91
N GLN A 346 -11.23 -21.48 5.00
CA GLN A 346 -9.98 -20.72 4.97
C GLN A 346 -8.94 -21.41 5.87
N PRO A 347 -7.79 -21.81 5.33
CA PRO A 347 -6.75 -22.47 6.10
C PRO A 347 -5.90 -21.47 6.90
N PHE A 348 -5.52 -21.89 8.11
CA PHE A 348 -4.64 -21.20 9.04
C PHE A 348 -3.45 -22.10 9.40
N ALA A 349 -2.45 -21.54 10.08
CA ALA A 349 -1.24 -22.28 10.45
C ALA A 349 -1.53 -23.49 11.35
N LYS A 350 -2.47 -23.33 12.30
CA LYS A 350 -2.81 -24.34 13.31
C LYS A 350 -4.27 -24.81 13.23
N GLY A 351 -4.95 -24.53 12.12
CA GLY A 351 -6.36 -24.83 11.99
C GLY A 351 -6.98 -24.36 10.69
N ALA A 352 -8.30 -24.26 10.68
CA ALA A 352 -9.05 -23.64 9.60
C ALA A 352 -10.35 -23.03 10.13
N ILE A 353 -10.85 -22.00 9.45
CA ILE A 353 -12.18 -21.45 9.69
C ILE A 353 -13.05 -21.78 8.50
N SER A 354 -14.24 -22.30 8.77
CA SER A 354 -15.13 -22.83 7.75
C SER A 354 -16.57 -22.43 8.01
N GLN A 355 -17.30 -22.09 6.96
CA GLN A 355 -18.74 -21.89 6.98
C GLN A 355 -19.34 -22.87 5.97
N ALA A 356 -20.16 -23.82 6.44
CA ALA A 356 -20.70 -24.88 5.59
C ALA A 356 -21.68 -24.33 4.54
N SER A 357 -22.43 -23.29 4.88
CA SER A 357 -23.38 -22.59 4.03
C SER A 357 -23.67 -21.18 4.61
N PRO A 358 -24.19 -20.23 3.81
CA PRO A 358 -24.34 -18.83 4.25
C PRO A 358 -25.24 -18.62 5.46
N ASP A 359 -26.20 -19.51 5.68
CA ASP A 359 -27.17 -19.55 6.80
C ASP A 359 -26.56 -20.10 8.11
N LEU A 360 -25.45 -20.84 8.04
CA LEU A 360 -24.78 -21.39 9.20
C LEU A 360 -23.67 -20.48 9.71
N LYS A 361 -23.37 -20.53 11.02
CA LYS A 361 -22.25 -19.79 11.61
C LYS A 361 -20.92 -20.37 11.12
N ALA A 362 -19.95 -19.50 10.83
CA ALA A 362 -18.57 -19.90 10.62
C ALA A 362 -17.98 -20.54 11.90
N ARG A 363 -17.22 -21.62 11.75
CA ARG A 363 -16.62 -22.41 12.84
C ARG A 363 -15.11 -22.51 12.66
N ALA A 364 -14.38 -22.29 13.76
CA ALA A 364 -12.97 -22.65 13.85
C ALA A 364 -12.84 -24.15 14.13
N VAL A 365 -11.86 -24.79 13.49
CA VAL A 365 -11.40 -26.15 13.79
C VAL A 365 -9.90 -26.05 14.05
N SER A 366 -9.46 -26.38 15.25
CA SER A 366 -8.07 -26.25 15.72
C SER A 366 -7.65 -27.46 16.56
N GLY A 367 -6.37 -27.54 16.91
CA GLY A 367 -5.83 -28.59 17.79
C GLY A 367 -6.12 -30.01 17.30
N THR A 368 -6.43 -30.92 18.24
CA THR A 368 -6.65 -32.35 17.94
C THR A 368 -7.84 -32.58 17.00
N HIS A 369 -8.88 -31.74 17.08
CA HIS A 369 -10.01 -31.77 16.14
C HIS A 369 -9.56 -31.45 14.71
N PHE A 370 -8.65 -30.47 14.55
CA PHE A 370 -8.09 -30.15 13.23
C PHE A 370 -7.16 -31.23 12.70
N ASP A 371 -6.38 -31.89 13.57
CA ASP A 371 -5.51 -32.98 13.14
C ASP A 371 -6.34 -34.16 12.59
N ALA A 372 -7.41 -34.54 13.29
CA ALA A 372 -8.35 -35.55 12.81
C ALA A 372 -9.05 -35.10 11.52
N TRP A 373 -9.61 -33.90 11.48
CA TRP A 373 -10.32 -33.40 10.30
C TRP A 373 -9.41 -33.25 9.08
N ARG A 374 -8.15 -32.82 9.27
CA ARG A 374 -7.13 -32.75 8.22
C ARG A 374 -6.81 -34.13 7.66
N ARG A 375 -6.66 -35.15 8.50
CA ARG A 375 -6.40 -36.53 8.08
C ARG A 375 -7.48 -37.04 7.13
N TYR A 376 -8.73 -36.65 7.37
CA TYR A 376 -9.89 -37.07 6.59
C TYR A 376 -10.30 -36.06 5.52
N GLY A 377 -9.36 -35.29 4.96
CA GLY A 377 -9.61 -34.45 3.78
C GLY A 377 -10.33 -33.12 4.04
N ARG A 378 -10.50 -32.72 5.30
CA ARG A 378 -11.18 -31.49 5.73
C ARG A 378 -12.59 -31.36 5.12
N GLY A 379 -12.98 -30.15 4.69
CA GLY A 379 -14.31 -29.84 4.20
C GLY A 379 -14.78 -30.61 2.98
N THR A 380 -13.85 -31.14 2.19
CA THR A 380 -14.16 -31.97 1.00
C THR A 380 -14.15 -33.46 1.30
N GLY A 381 -13.74 -33.88 2.50
CA GLY A 381 -13.61 -35.28 2.85
C GLY A 381 -14.81 -35.85 3.60
N VAL A 382 -14.64 -37.04 4.18
CA VAL A 382 -15.75 -37.87 4.67
C VAL A 382 -16.57 -37.24 5.80
N LEU A 383 -15.96 -36.36 6.60
CA LEU A 383 -16.65 -35.63 7.67
C LEU A 383 -17.46 -34.43 7.15
N GLY A 384 -17.06 -33.86 6.01
CA GLY A 384 -17.59 -32.59 5.51
C GLY A 384 -17.17 -31.38 6.36
N MET A 385 -17.95 -30.31 6.28
CA MET A 385 -17.68 -29.05 6.98
C MET A 385 -18.17 -29.07 8.44
N PRO A 386 -17.54 -28.31 9.36
CA PRO A 386 -18.01 -28.18 10.74
C PRO A 386 -19.35 -27.44 10.79
N VAL A 387 -20.29 -27.96 11.59
CA VAL A 387 -21.62 -27.34 11.84
C VAL A 387 -21.78 -26.92 13.30
N GLY A 388 -21.07 -27.60 14.21
CA GLY A 388 -20.97 -27.25 15.63
C GLY A 388 -19.66 -26.55 15.97
N ALA A 389 -19.68 -25.71 17.00
CA ALA A 389 -18.44 -25.26 17.65
C ALA A 389 -17.77 -26.46 18.34
N ALA A 390 -16.44 -26.41 18.47
CA ALA A 390 -15.75 -27.31 19.39
C ALA A 390 -16.22 -27.00 20.83
N GLY A 391 -16.44 -28.03 21.62
CA GLY A 391 -16.92 -27.89 22.99
C GLY A 391 -16.41 -28.98 23.90
N THR A 392 -16.41 -28.66 25.20
CA THR A 392 -16.06 -29.59 26.27
C THR A 392 -17.27 -30.45 26.64
N LEU A 393 -17.00 -31.69 26.98
CA LEU A 393 -17.92 -32.69 27.52
C LEU A 393 -17.43 -33.06 28.93
N THR A 394 -18.27 -33.71 29.74
CA THR A 394 -17.92 -34.10 31.11
C THR A 394 -16.59 -34.84 31.23
N ARG A 395 -16.29 -35.74 30.28
CA ARG A 395 -15.06 -36.55 30.25
C ARG A 395 -14.12 -36.20 29.09
N GLY A 396 -14.45 -35.21 28.25
CA GLY A 396 -13.74 -35.06 26.99
C GLY A 396 -14.10 -33.82 26.18
N HIS A 397 -13.92 -33.91 24.87
CA HIS A 397 -14.15 -32.80 23.95
C HIS A 397 -14.70 -33.31 22.62
N ARG A 398 -15.50 -32.49 21.95
CA ARG A 398 -16.17 -32.84 20.70
C ARG A 398 -16.29 -31.66 19.76
N GLN A 399 -16.23 -31.94 18.46
CA GLN A 399 -16.72 -31.06 17.42
C GLN A 399 -17.55 -31.82 16.38
N ILE A 400 -18.68 -31.24 15.98
CA ILE A 400 -19.66 -31.86 15.07
C ILE A 400 -19.48 -31.31 13.64
N PHE A 401 -19.52 -32.22 12.67
CA PHE A 401 -19.41 -31.97 11.23
C PHE A 401 -20.67 -32.48 10.50
N GLN A 402 -20.84 -32.10 9.24
CA GLN A 402 -22.02 -32.45 8.43
C GLN A 402 -22.31 -33.96 8.40
N LYS A 403 -21.25 -34.78 8.30
CA LYS A 403 -21.35 -36.23 8.08
C LYS A 403 -20.66 -37.04 9.18
N GLY A 404 -20.28 -36.41 10.29
CA GLY A 404 -19.57 -37.08 11.36
C GLY A 404 -19.26 -36.18 12.54
N GLU A 405 -18.48 -36.69 13.48
CA GLU A 405 -17.95 -35.90 14.59
C GLU A 405 -16.51 -36.30 14.90
N THR A 406 -15.77 -35.37 15.48
CA THR A 406 -14.48 -35.67 16.10
C THR A 406 -14.63 -35.56 17.60
N ILE A 407 -14.24 -36.59 18.34
CA ILE A 407 -14.47 -36.68 19.80
C ILE A 407 -13.33 -37.46 20.46
N GLY A 408 -12.96 -37.08 21.68
CA GLY A 408 -11.92 -37.73 22.48
C GLY A 408 -12.08 -37.44 23.97
N LEU A 409 -11.40 -38.22 24.81
CA LEU A 409 -11.27 -37.96 26.25
C LEU A 409 -10.41 -36.73 26.50
N ALA A 410 -10.56 -36.10 27.67
CA ALA A 410 -9.73 -34.97 28.06
C ALA A 410 -8.24 -35.36 28.03
N GLY A 411 -7.41 -34.53 27.38
CA GLY A 411 -5.98 -34.82 27.20
C GLY A 411 -5.64 -35.85 26.11
N SER A 412 -6.63 -36.44 25.44
CA SER A 412 -6.44 -37.41 24.36
C SER A 412 -6.60 -36.79 22.97
N PRO A 413 -6.13 -37.46 21.90
CA PRO A 413 -6.48 -37.08 20.53
C PRO A 413 -8.00 -37.13 20.30
N ALA A 414 -8.49 -36.28 19.39
CA ALA A 414 -9.85 -36.42 18.87
C ALA A 414 -9.84 -37.48 17.77
N TYR A 415 -10.78 -38.43 17.83
CA TYR A 415 -10.95 -39.45 16.80
C TYR A 415 -12.18 -39.16 15.94
N ALA A 416 -12.10 -39.54 14.67
CA ALA A 416 -13.15 -39.26 13.68
C ALA A 416 -14.15 -40.42 13.70
N VAL A 417 -15.41 -40.12 13.98
CA VAL A 417 -16.52 -41.08 14.00
C VAL A 417 -17.52 -40.65 12.94
N TYR A 418 -17.76 -41.50 11.94
CA TYR A 418 -18.57 -41.19 10.76
C TYR A 418 -19.24 -42.44 10.17
N GLY A 419 -20.13 -42.24 9.20
CA GLY A 419 -20.82 -43.31 8.47
C GLY A 419 -21.70 -44.19 9.38
N ALA A 420 -21.97 -45.41 8.94
CA ALA A 420 -22.85 -46.34 9.63
C ALA A 420 -22.38 -46.67 11.06
N VAL A 421 -21.07 -46.69 11.31
CA VAL A 421 -20.51 -46.85 12.66
C VAL A 421 -20.94 -45.71 13.59
N ARG A 422 -20.96 -44.47 13.10
CA ARG A 422 -21.46 -43.33 13.89
C ARG A 422 -22.93 -43.51 14.21
N ASP A 423 -23.73 -43.90 13.23
CA ASP A 423 -25.18 -44.02 13.42
C ASP A 423 -25.50 -45.10 14.45
N ALA A 424 -24.85 -46.27 14.35
CA ALA A 424 -24.95 -47.34 15.34
C ALA A 424 -24.44 -46.91 16.73
N TRP A 425 -23.29 -46.26 16.81
CA TRP A 425 -22.74 -45.74 18.07
C TRP A 425 -23.69 -44.73 18.72
N LYS A 426 -24.27 -43.82 17.94
CA LYS A 426 -25.25 -42.83 18.41
C LYS A 426 -26.55 -43.48 18.87
N ALA A 427 -27.05 -44.50 18.16
CA ALA A 427 -28.21 -45.28 18.57
C ALA A 427 -27.98 -46.02 19.90
N ALA A 428 -26.75 -46.46 20.16
CA ALA A 428 -26.34 -47.07 21.42
C ALA A 428 -26.02 -46.06 22.55
N GLY A 429 -26.42 -44.78 22.41
CA GLY A 429 -26.19 -43.73 23.42
C GLY A 429 -24.89 -42.92 23.24
N GLY A 430 -24.07 -43.24 22.24
CA GLY A 430 -22.83 -42.55 21.92
C GLY A 430 -21.82 -42.58 23.08
N HIS A 431 -21.12 -41.47 23.30
CA HIS A 431 -20.07 -41.33 24.33
C HIS A 431 -20.53 -41.54 25.79
N VAL A 432 -21.84 -41.54 26.05
CA VAL A 432 -22.42 -41.83 27.37
C VAL A 432 -23.05 -43.22 27.43
N GLY A 433 -23.10 -43.93 26.30
CA GLY A 433 -23.63 -45.28 26.17
C GLY A 433 -22.61 -46.36 26.47
N SER A 434 -23.00 -47.62 26.24
CA SER A 434 -22.19 -48.81 26.58
C SER A 434 -20.84 -48.87 25.87
N TYR A 435 -20.72 -48.30 24.67
CA TYR A 435 -19.45 -48.24 23.94
C TYR A 435 -18.49 -47.15 24.44
N GLY A 436 -19.00 -46.07 25.04
CA GLY A 436 -18.16 -44.96 25.52
C GLY A 436 -17.45 -44.16 24.42
N TYR A 437 -16.29 -43.60 24.74
CA TYR A 437 -15.49 -42.79 23.82
C TYR A 437 -14.74 -43.65 22.78
N PRO A 438 -14.46 -43.12 21.57
CA PRO A 438 -13.63 -43.82 20.61
C PRO A 438 -12.18 -43.90 21.09
N THR A 439 -11.53 -45.03 20.78
CA THR A 439 -10.09 -45.27 21.04
C THR A 439 -9.24 -45.14 19.78
N GLY A 440 -9.88 -45.00 18.62
CA GLY A 440 -9.25 -44.84 17.32
C GLY A 440 -10.20 -44.20 16.31
N HIS A 441 -9.67 -43.76 15.17
CA HIS A 441 -10.52 -43.26 14.09
C HIS A 441 -11.32 -44.41 13.46
N VAL A 442 -12.52 -44.11 12.98
CA VAL A 442 -13.26 -45.03 12.12
C VAL A 442 -12.49 -45.24 10.82
N VAL A 443 -12.33 -46.50 10.42
CA VAL A 443 -11.64 -46.92 9.19
C VAL A 443 -12.59 -47.67 8.28
N GLN A 444 -12.43 -47.51 6.98
CA GLN A 444 -13.09 -48.37 6.00
C GLN A 444 -12.26 -49.64 5.81
N ARG A 445 -12.90 -50.80 5.93
CA ARG A 445 -12.32 -52.12 5.73
C ARG A 445 -12.29 -52.47 4.24
N SER A 446 -11.52 -53.50 3.88
CA SER A 446 -11.43 -54.01 2.50
C SER A 446 -12.75 -54.57 1.98
N ASP A 447 -13.65 -55.02 2.86
CA ASP A 447 -15.00 -55.49 2.54
C ASP A 447 -16.02 -54.36 2.37
N GLY A 448 -15.57 -53.09 2.43
CA GLY A 448 -16.40 -51.90 2.25
C GLY A 448 -17.10 -51.41 3.53
N ARG A 449 -17.13 -52.21 4.61
CA ARG A 449 -17.73 -51.81 5.89
C ARG A 449 -16.85 -50.84 6.66
N HIS A 450 -17.45 -50.06 7.55
CA HIS A 450 -16.73 -49.21 8.48
C HIS A 450 -16.50 -49.94 9.79
N GLN A 451 -15.36 -49.72 10.42
CA GLN A 451 -15.05 -50.22 11.75
C GLN A 451 -14.61 -49.08 12.66
N GLY A 452 -15.19 -49.02 13.87
CA GLY A 452 -14.76 -48.13 14.95
C GLY A 452 -14.46 -48.89 16.22
N THR A 453 -13.40 -48.51 16.91
CA THR A 453 -13.04 -49.03 18.24
C THR A 453 -13.36 -47.99 19.31
N PHE A 454 -13.91 -48.47 20.42
CA PHE A 454 -14.39 -47.67 21.54
C PHE A 454 -13.97 -48.32 22.87
N GLU A 455 -14.09 -47.58 23.97
CA GLU A 455 -13.78 -48.07 25.32
C GLU A 455 -14.48 -49.40 25.65
N GLY A 456 -15.76 -49.51 25.26
CA GLY A 456 -16.61 -50.68 25.52
C GLY A 456 -16.70 -51.71 24.39
N GLY A 457 -15.87 -51.60 23.34
CA GLY A 457 -15.83 -52.62 22.28
C GLY A 457 -15.66 -52.07 20.87
N THR A 458 -16.00 -52.89 19.87
CA THR A 458 -15.86 -52.56 18.44
C THR A 458 -17.22 -52.59 17.76
N ILE A 459 -17.46 -51.65 16.86
CA ILE A 459 -18.62 -51.63 15.95
C ILE A 459 -18.11 -51.82 14.53
N VAL A 460 -18.73 -52.73 13.78
CA VAL A 460 -18.53 -52.92 12.34
C VAL A 460 -19.88 -52.78 11.65
N ALA A 461 -20.00 -51.83 10.72
CA ALA A 461 -21.25 -51.48 10.05
C ALA A 461 -21.04 -51.12 8.58
#